data_AF-A0A4P7N9F3-F1
#
_entry.id   AF-A0A4P7N9F3-F1
#
_cell.length_a   1.000
_cell.length_b   1.000
_cell.length_c   1.000
_cell.angle_alpha   90.00
_cell.angle_beta   90.00
_cell.angle_gamma   90.00
#
_symmetry.space_group_name_H-M   'P 1'
#
loop_
_entity.id
_entity.type
_entity.pdbx_description
1 polymer ?
#
loop_
_entity_poly.entity_id
_entity_poly.type
_entity_poly.pdbx_seq_one_letter_code
_entity_poly.pdbx_strand_id
1 'polypeptide(L)'
;MLPVLDPLTAAHNEYEVLKKRNQRVRSAIDLRCLQQANIIVITITGLATNLELLRRVNGKVLVCEKAGEVLEAHLLTALLPTIEHAILIGDHLQLRPQIQD
;
A
#
# COMPACT_ATOMS: atom_id res chain seq x y z
N MET A 1 15.92 -28.06 -27.88
CA MET A 1 15.90 -27.21 -26.68
C MET A 1 17.28 -26.57 -26.57
N LEU A 2 17.38 -25.24 -26.54
CA LEU A 2 18.67 -24.54 -26.58
C LEU A 2 19.41 -24.73 -25.24
N PRO A 3 20.59 -25.37 -25.19
CA PRO A 3 21.27 -25.76 -23.94
C PRO A 3 21.71 -24.60 -23.03
N VAL A 4 21.60 -23.35 -23.50
CA VAL A 4 21.90 -22.13 -22.72
C VAL A 4 20.69 -21.63 -21.92
N LEU A 5 19.47 -22.05 -22.27
CA LEU A 5 18.27 -21.60 -21.55
C LEU A 5 18.12 -22.26 -20.17
N ASP A 6 18.49 -23.52 -20.02
CA ASP A 6 18.28 -24.24 -18.75
C ASP A 6 19.07 -23.61 -17.58
N PRO A 7 20.36 -23.24 -17.71
CA PRO A 7 21.10 -22.55 -16.66
C PRO A 7 20.54 -21.15 -16.36
N LEU A 8 20.09 -20.42 -17.39
CA LEU A 8 19.53 -19.07 -17.21
C LEU A 8 18.18 -19.12 -16.49
N THR A 9 17.32 -20.08 -16.84
CA THR A 9 16.05 -20.30 -16.16
C THR A 9 16.27 -20.72 -14.71
N ALA A 10 17.26 -21.59 -14.43
CA ALA A 10 17.62 -21.96 -13.07
C ALA A 10 18.09 -20.73 -12.25
N ALA A 11 18.99 -19.92 -12.80
CA ALA A 11 19.47 -18.70 -12.12
C ALA A 11 18.35 -17.67 -11.90
N HIS A 12 17.44 -17.49 -12.86
CA HIS A 12 16.28 -16.60 -12.71
C HIS A 12 15.34 -17.06 -11.59
N ASN A 13 15.07 -18.36 -11.51
CA ASN A 13 14.23 -18.93 -10.45
C ASN A 13 14.87 -18.74 -9.07
N GLU A 14 16.18 -18.97 -8.95
CA GLU A 14 16.92 -18.72 -7.71
C GLU A 14 16.88 -17.24 -7.31
N TYR A 15 17.09 -16.33 -8.27
CA TYR A 15 16.98 -14.89 -8.05
C TYR A 15 15.59 -14.49 -7.55
N GLU A 16 14.51 -14.98 -8.17
CA GLU A 16 13.14 -14.67 -7.74
C GLU A 16 12.84 -15.20 -6.33
N VAL A 17 13.38 -16.37 -5.95
CA VAL A 17 13.28 -16.89 -4.58
C VAL A 17 14.00 -15.96 -3.58
N LEU A 18 15.23 -15.56 -3.89
CA LEU A 18 16.03 -14.68 -3.02
C LEU A 18 15.42 -13.27 -2.91
N LYS A 19 14.93 -12.72 -4.02
CA LYS A 19 14.21 -11.44 -4.08
C LYS A 19 12.96 -11.47 -3.20
N LYS A 20 12.12 -12.52 -3.32
CA LYS A 20 10.94 -12.70 -2.44
C LYS A 20 11.33 -12.84 -0.98
N ARG A 21 12.43 -13.53 -0.66
CA ARG A 21 12.95 -13.61 0.72
C ARG A 21 13.35 -12.23 1.24
N ASN A 22 14.07 -11.44 0.45
CA ASN A 22 14.49 -10.09 0.82
C ASN A 22 13.28 -9.17 1.05
N GLN A 23 12.29 -9.20 0.15
CA GLN A 23 11.04 -8.45 0.27
C GLN A 23 10.27 -8.80 1.55
N ARG A 24 10.19 -10.09 1.92
CA ARG A 24 9.55 -10.52 3.18
C ARG A 24 10.25 -9.95 4.41
N VAL A 25 11.58 -9.95 4.43
CA VAL A 25 12.36 -9.39 5.54
C VAL A 25 12.14 -7.89 5.65
N ARG A 26 12.18 -7.16 4.53
CA ARG A 26 11.90 -5.72 4.49
C ARG A 26 10.49 -5.40 4.98
N SER A 27 9.48 -6.09 4.44
CA SER A 27 8.09 -5.91 4.86
C SER A 27 7.87 -6.19 6.35
N ALA A 28 8.59 -7.15 6.94
CA ALA A 28 8.53 -7.40 8.38
C ALA A 28 9.15 -6.26 9.21
N ILE A 29 10.24 -5.66 8.71
CA ILE A 29 10.86 -4.49 9.34
C ILE A 29 9.92 -3.30 9.25
N ASP A 30 9.37 -3.02 8.06
CA ASP A 30 8.44 -1.93 7.83
C ASP A 30 7.19 -2.06 8.71
N LEU A 31 6.62 -3.26 8.81
CA LEU A 31 5.47 -3.51 9.68
C LEU A 31 5.78 -3.17 11.14
N ARG A 32 6.95 -3.60 11.64
CA ARG A 32 7.34 -3.31 13.02
C ARG A 32 7.51 -1.82 13.25
N CYS A 33 8.11 -1.10 12.30
CA CYS A 33 8.24 0.35 12.36
C CYS A 33 6.85 1.03 12.39
N LEU A 34 5.94 0.62 11.49
CA LEU A 34 4.59 1.17 11.42
C LEU A 34 3.77 0.87 12.69
N GLN A 35 3.89 -0.33 13.26
CA GLN A 35 3.20 -0.71 14.51
C GLN A 35 3.70 0.07 15.73
N GLN A 36 4.92 0.60 15.68
CA GLN A 36 5.48 1.44 16.75
C GLN A 36 5.16 2.93 16.55
N ALA A 37 4.73 3.33 15.35
CA ALA A 37 4.41 4.72 15.06
C ALA A 37 3.05 5.11 15.66
N ASN A 38 2.97 6.32 16.23
CA ASN A 38 1.69 6.87 16.69
C ASN A 38 0.81 7.36 15.53
N ILE A 39 1.44 7.86 14.47
CA ILE A 39 0.79 8.42 13.28
C ILE A 39 1.52 7.88 12.05
N ILE A 40 0.76 7.39 11.09
CA ILE A 40 1.26 6.96 9.78
C ILE A 40 0.66 7.89 8.74
N VAL A 41 1.51 8.65 8.06
CA VAL A 41 1.10 9.52 6.95
C VAL A 41 1.45 8.84 5.64
N ILE A 42 0.47 8.76 4.74
CA ILE A 42 0.65 8.11 3.44
C ILE A 42 -0.19 8.82 2.38
N THR A 43 0.30 8.84 1.15
CA THR A 43 -0.50 9.28 0.00
C THR A 43 -1.47 8.19 -0.43
N ILE A 44 -2.50 8.54 -1.19
CA ILE A 44 -3.46 7.57 -1.74
C ILE A 44 -2.76 6.50 -2.60
N THR A 45 -1.83 6.91 -3.47
CA THR A 45 -1.02 5.98 -4.27
C THR A 45 -0.12 5.09 -3.40
N GLY A 46 0.44 5.66 -2.33
CA GLY A 46 1.20 4.92 -1.34
C GLY A 46 0.36 3.86 -0.63
N LEU A 47 -0.88 4.19 -0.25
CA LEU A 47 -1.83 3.27 0.35
C LEU A 47 -2.13 2.11 -0.60
N ALA A 48 -2.46 2.40 -1.87
CA ALA A 48 -2.73 1.37 -2.88
C ALA A 48 -1.53 0.42 -3.07
N THR A 49 -0.31 0.97 -3.11
CA THR A 49 0.93 0.19 -3.28
C THR A 49 1.23 -0.70 -2.07
N ASN A 50 0.85 -0.27 -0.87
CA ASN A 50 1.23 -0.92 0.40
C ASN A 50 0.03 -1.53 1.14
N LEU A 51 -1.08 -1.79 0.45
CA LEU A 51 -2.34 -2.19 1.07
C LEU A 51 -2.19 -3.44 1.95
N GLU A 52 -1.44 -4.44 1.49
CA GLU A 52 -1.19 -5.68 2.27
C GLU A 52 -0.39 -5.45 3.54
N LEU A 53 0.55 -4.49 3.51
CA LEU A 53 1.31 -4.11 4.70
C LEU A 53 0.41 -3.35 5.69
N LEU A 54 -0.37 -2.39 5.19
CA LEU A 54 -1.24 -1.53 6.00
C LEU A 54 -2.41 -2.28 6.60
N ARG A 55 -2.97 -3.30 5.92
CA ARG A 55 -3.98 -4.21 6.50
C ARG A 55 -3.52 -4.91 7.78
N ARG A 56 -2.20 -5.03 7.97
CA ARG A 56 -1.58 -5.65 9.16
C ARG A 56 -1.24 -4.60 10.23
N VAL A 57 -1.38 -3.32 9.91
CA VAL A 57 -1.33 -2.23 10.88
C VAL A 57 -2.69 -2.14 11.55
N ASN A 58 -2.72 -2.17 12.88
CA ASN A 58 -3.96 -2.10 13.66
C ASN A 58 -4.38 -0.64 13.90
N GLY A 59 -4.54 0.13 12.82
CA GLY A 59 -5.01 1.51 12.88
C GLY A 59 -6.52 1.55 13.09
N LYS A 60 -6.99 2.40 14.01
CA LYS A 60 -8.43 2.56 14.34
C LYS A 60 -9.06 3.82 13.74
N VAL A 61 -8.26 4.83 13.44
CA VAL A 61 -8.73 6.13 12.95
C VAL A 61 -8.07 6.44 11.63
N LEU A 62 -8.87 6.73 10.61
CA LEU A 62 -8.42 7.23 9.31
C LEU A 62 -8.68 8.73 9.26
N VAL A 63 -7.67 9.50 8.83
CA VAL A 63 -7.84 10.92 8.46
C VAL A 63 -7.47 11.06 6.99
N CYS A 64 -8.40 11.56 6.19
CA CYS A 64 -8.20 11.81 4.76
C CYS A 64 -8.28 13.31 4.49
N GLU A 65 -7.12 13.90 4.22
CA GLU A 65 -7.01 15.28 3.72
C GLU A 65 -7.37 15.36 2.23
N LYS A 66 -7.95 16.49 1.84
CA LYS A 66 -8.46 16.74 0.48
C LYS A 66 -9.47 15.69 -0.01
N ALA A 67 -10.35 15.22 0.88
CA ALA A 67 -11.32 14.18 0.55
C ALA A 67 -12.24 14.51 -0.64
N GLY A 68 -12.48 15.80 -0.94
CA GLY A 68 -13.22 16.25 -2.12
C GLY A 68 -12.51 15.98 -3.47
N GLU A 69 -11.19 15.77 -3.44
CA GLU A 69 -10.35 15.46 -4.61
C GLU A 69 -10.10 13.94 -4.76
N VAL A 70 -10.55 13.11 -3.81
CA VAL A 70 -10.26 11.66 -3.79
C VAL A 70 -11.43 10.88 -4.40
N LEU A 71 -11.12 9.97 -5.33
CA LEU A 71 -12.11 9.04 -5.87
C LEU A 71 -12.65 8.13 -4.76
N GLU A 72 -13.97 7.92 -4.74
CA GLU A 72 -14.63 7.04 -3.76
C GLU A 72 -14.00 5.64 -3.74
N ALA A 73 -13.66 5.09 -4.90
CA ALA A 73 -12.98 3.80 -5.02
C ALA A 73 -11.65 3.75 -4.22
N HIS A 74 -10.86 4.83 -4.25
CA HIS A 74 -9.63 4.90 -3.47
C HIS A 74 -9.91 5.05 -1.98
N LEU A 75 -10.91 5.83 -1.59
CA LEU A 75 -11.29 5.98 -0.19
C LEU A 75 -11.77 4.65 0.41
N LEU A 76 -12.54 3.86 -0.35
CA LEU A 76 -12.99 2.53 0.07
C LEU A 76 -11.81 1.60 0.38
N THR A 77 -10.71 1.68 -0.37
CA THR A 77 -9.51 0.87 -0.08
C THR A 77 -8.79 1.31 1.20
N ALA A 78 -8.96 2.57 1.62
CA ALA A 78 -8.38 3.13 2.84
C ALA A 78 -9.18 2.78 4.11
N LEU A 79 -10.46 2.39 3.95
CA LEU A 79 -11.31 1.88 5.03
C LEU A 79 -10.90 0.44 5.38
N LEU A 80 -9.71 0.28 5.96
CA LEU A 80 -9.19 -1.02 6.39
C LEU A 80 -10.15 -1.66 7.42
N PRO A 81 -10.18 -2.99 7.53
CA PRO A 81 -11.10 -3.69 8.45
C PRO A 81 -11.00 -3.27 9.92
N THR A 82 -9.87 -2.68 10.33
CA THR A 82 -9.60 -2.23 11.70
C THR A 82 -10.06 -0.79 11.96
N ILE A 83 -10.46 -0.04 10.93
CA ILE A 83 -10.89 1.35 11.06
C ILE A 83 -12.27 1.40 11.73
N GLU A 84 -12.33 2.13 12.84
CA GLU A 84 -13.53 2.37 13.64
C GLU A 84 -14.07 3.79 13.44
N HIS A 85 -13.22 4.73 12.99
CA HIS A 85 -13.58 6.14 12.76
C HIS A 85 -12.87 6.69 11.52
N ALA A 86 -13.60 7.39 10.66
CA ALA A 86 -13.06 8.08 9.49
C ALA A 86 -13.36 9.58 9.54
N ILE A 87 -12.33 10.41 9.44
CA ILE A 87 -12.41 11.87 9.36
C ILE A 87 -12.03 12.27 7.93
N LEU A 88 -12.98 12.85 7.20
CA LEU A 88 -12.81 13.25 5.80
C LEU A 88 -12.82 14.77 5.72
N ILE A 89 -11.66 15.36 5.46
CA ILE A 89 -11.47 16.80 5.37
C ILE A 89 -11.34 17.16 3.90
N GLY A 90 -12.30 17.92 3.38
CA GLY A 90 -12.27 18.36 1.98
C GLY A 90 -13.34 19.39 1.70
N ASP A 91 -13.15 20.14 0.62
CA ASP A 91 -14.13 21.11 0.12
C ASP A 91 -14.71 20.61 -1.20
N HIS A 92 -16.01 20.32 -1.18
CA HIS A 92 -16.76 19.81 -2.32
C HIS A 92 -17.00 20.86 -3.42
N LEU A 93 -16.71 22.14 -3.15
CA LEU A 93 -16.78 23.24 -4.10
C LEU A 93 -15.41 23.58 -4.74
N GLN A 94 -14.33 22.97 -4.24
CA GLN A 94 -12.99 23.10 -4.84
C GLN A 94 -12.75 22.03 -5.91
N LEU A 95 -11.51 21.56 -6.03
CA LEU A 95 -11.09 20.57 -7.02
C LEU A 95 -11.87 19.26 -6.83
N ARG A 96 -12.22 18.64 -7.96
CA ARG A 96 -12.90 17.34 -8.02
C ARG A 96 -11.90 16.22 -8.31
N PRO A 97 -12.26 14.96 -8.04
CA PRO A 97 -11.40 13.83 -8.38
C PRO A 97 -11.15 13.78 -9.89
N GLN A 98 -9.88 13.65 -10.28
CA GLN A 98 -9.49 13.51 -11.68
C GLN A 98 -9.52 12.02 -12.07
N ILE A 99 -10.17 11.73 -13.20
CA ILE A 99 -10.13 10.43 -13.86
C ILE A 99 -9.23 10.61 -15.08
N GLN A 100 -8.18 9.79 -15.20
CA GLN A 100 -7.39 9.72 -16.43
C GLN A 100 -8.04 8.68 -17.34
N ASP A 101 -8.53 9.13 -18.49
CA ASP A 101 -9.00 8.29 -19.60
C ASP A 101 -7.84 7.63 -20.35
#